data_AF-A0A967N6I9-F1
#
_entry.id   AF-A0A967N6I9-F1
#
_cell.length_a   1.000
_cell.length_b   1.000
_cell.length_c   1.000
_cell.angle_alpha   90.00
_cell.angle_beta   90.00
_cell.angle_gamma   90.00
#
_symmetry.space_group_name_H-M   'P 1'
#
loop_
_entity.id
_entity.type
_entity.pdbx_description
1 polymer ?
#
loop_
_entity_poly.entity_id
_entity_poly.type
_entity_poly.pdbx_seq_one_letter_code
_entity_poly.pdbx_strand_id
1 'polypeptide(L)' 'YPVSRDAYFGARRVFWQAEVLTVVGRHDQAVELLRPLLSIPKHQVTVPLLRMDLRWDPLRDRPDFQALLTEEG' A
#
# COMPACT_ATOMS: atom_id res chain seq x y z
N TYR A 1 25.70 15.35 -5.99
CA TYR A 1 24.25 15.54 -5.82
C TYR A 1 23.71 14.36 -5.02
N PRO A 2 23.31 14.50 -3.74
CA PRO A 2 22.69 13.38 -3.05
C PRO A 2 21.23 13.27 -3.48
N VAL A 3 20.84 12.05 -3.84
CA VAL A 3 19.52 11.66 -4.33
C VAL A 3 18.55 11.65 -3.15
N SER A 4 18.10 12.82 -2.70
CA SER A 4 16.92 12.94 -1.80
C SER A 4 15.61 12.60 -2.51
N ARG A 5 15.71 11.86 -3.62
CA ARG A 5 14.65 11.45 -4.54
C ARG A 5 14.27 9.97 -4.32
N ASP A 6 14.85 9.31 -3.33
CA ASP A 6 14.70 7.86 -3.14
C ASP A 6 13.38 7.46 -2.44
N ALA A 7 12.85 8.31 -1.56
CA ALA A 7 11.60 8.00 -0.85
C ALA A 7 10.39 7.91 -1.80
N TYR A 8 10.28 8.82 -2.77
CA TYR A 8 9.16 8.86 -3.72
C TYR A 8 9.22 7.72 -4.75
N PHE A 9 10.39 7.47 -5.33
CA PHE A 9 10.57 6.39 -6.30
C PHE A 9 10.54 5.01 -5.63
N GLY A 10 11.09 4.89 -4.42
CA GLY A 10 10.98 3.70 -3.59
C GLY A 10 9.53 3.38 -3.25
N ALA A 11 8.76 4.37 -2.79
CA ALA A 11 7.36 4.18 -2.42
C ALA A 11 6.48 3.77 -3.61
N ARG A 12 6.70 4.37 -4.79
CA ARG A 12 5.99 3.94 -6.02
C ARG A 12 6.34 2.50 -6.40
N ARG A 13 7.61 2.09 -6.29
CA ARG A 13 8.03 0.72 -6.59
C ARG A 13 7.40 -0.29 -5.62
N VAL A 14 7.36 0.05 -4.33
CA VAL A 14 6.73 -0.77 -3.29
C VAL A 14 5.22 -0.90 -3.54
N PHE A 15 4.55 0.18 -3.97
CA PHE A 15 3.13 0.14 -4.33
C PHE A 15 2.84 -0.81 -5.49
N TRP A 16 3.62 -0.75 -6.58
CA TRP A 16 3.51 -1.69 -7.70
C TRP A 16 3.78 -3.13 -7.27
N GLN A 17 4.74 -3.34 -6.37
CA GLN A 17 5.03 -4.67 -5.84
C GLN A 17 3.86 -5.22 -5.00
N ALA A 18 3.23 -4.39 -4.17
CA ALA A 18 2.04 -4.76 -3.43
C ALA A 18 0.89 -5.17 -4.37
N GLU A 19 0.69 -4.44 -5.48
CA GLU A 19 -0.31 -4.80 -6.49
C GLU A 19 -0.03 -6.17 -7.10
N VAL A 20 1.20 -6.44 -7.53
CA VAL A 20 1.58 -7.75 -8.08
C VAL A 20 1.32 -8.86 -7.06
N LEU A 21 1.70 -8.65 -5.79
CA LEU A 21 1.47 -9.62 -4.72
C LEU A 21 0.00 -9.89 -4.46
N THR A 22 -0.86 -8.86 -4.54
CA THR A 22 -2.32 -9.03 -4.49
C THR A 22 -2.80 -9.91 -5.65
N VAL A 23 -2.36 -9.62 -6.88
CA VAL A 23 -2.75 -10.39 -8.07
C VAL A 23 -2.33 -11.85 -7.99
N VAL A 24 -1.15 -12.15 -7.45
CA VAL A 24 -0.65 -13.53 -7.32
C VAL A 24 -1.11 -14.24 -6.03
N GLY A 25 -2.04 -13.65 -5.27
CA GLY A 25 -2.61 -14.26 -4.07
C GLY A 25 -1.73 -14.19 -2.81
N ARG A 26 -0.60 -13.48 -2.85
CA ARG A 26 0.33 -13.30 -1.72
C ARG A 26 -0.12 -12.13 -0.84
N HIS A 27 -1.33 -12.24 -0.32
CA HIS A 27 -2.06 -11.16 0.32
C HIS A 27 -1.37 -10.61 1.58
N ASP A 28 -0.84 -11.48 2.45
CA ASP A 28 -0.14 -11.07 3.67
C ASP A 28 1.01 -10.09 3.34
N GLN A 29 1.81 -10.42 2.34
CA GLN A 29 2.95 -9.61 1.90
C GLN A 29 2.52 -8.33 1.21
N ALA A 30 1.40 -8.35 0.48
CA ALA A 30 0.84 -7.14 -0.10
C ALA A 30 0.45 -6.13 1.01
N VAL A 31 -0.22 -6.59 2.06
CA VAL A 31 -0.63 -5.76 3.21
C VAL A 31 0.60 -5.23 3.97
N GLU A 32 1.62 -6.07 4.19
CA GLU A 32 2.89 -5.66 4.81
C GLU A 32 3.60 -4.53 4.03
N LEU A 33 3.56 -4.57 2.70
CA LEU A 33 4.16 -3.53 1.86
C LEU A 33 3.34 -2.24 1.82
N LEU A 34 2.01 -2.30 1.97
CA LEU A 34 1.15 -1.12 1.99
C LEU A 34 1.26 -0.31 3.29
N ARG A 35 1.52 -0.98 4.42
CA ARG A 35 1.66 -0.37 5.75
C ARG A 35 2.67 0.79 5.83
N PRO A 36 3.94 0.62 5.45
CA PRO A 36 4.90 1.72 5.51
C PRO A 36 4.56 2.84 4.52
N LEU A 37 3.79 2.59 3.45
CA LEU A 37 3.43 3.62 2.47
C LEU A 37 2.41 4.62 3.01
N LEU A 38 1.51 4.17 3.88
CA LEU A 38 0.54 5.03 4.53
C LEU A 38 1.19 5.98 5.54
N SER A 39 2.25 5.54 6.20
CA SER A 39 3.01 6.38 7.14
C SER A 39 3.89 7.45 6.49
N ILE A 40 3.99 7.50 5.15
CA ILE A 40 4.77 8.52 4.44
C ILE A 40 3.92 9.80 4.26
N PRO A 41 4.31 10.93 4.88
CA PRO A 41 3.53 12.17 4.75
C PRO A 41 3.44 12.65 3.31
N LYS A 42 2.25 13.10 2.88
CA LYS A 42 1.97 13.65 1.54
C LYS A 42 2.30 12.69 0.39
N HIS A 43 2.33 11.37 0.64
CA HIS A 43 2.45 10.37 -0.41
C HIS A 43 1.13 10.19 -1.17
N GLN A 44 1.20 9.59 -2.36
CA GLN A 44 0.03 9.34 -3.22
C GLN A 44 -0.84 8.16 -2.75
N VAL A 45 -0.33 7.35 -1.84
CA VAL A 45 -1.03 6.19 -1.29
C VAL A 45 -1.72 6.62 -0.02
N THR A 46 -3.05 6.56 0.00
CA THR A 46 -3.89 7.01 1.10
C THR A 46 -4.98 5.97 1.37
N VAL A 47 -5.54 5.96 2.58
CA VAL A 47 -6.66 5.06 2.93
C VAL A 47 -7.86 5.21 1.97
N PRO A 48 -8.31 6.43 1.59
CA PRO A 48 -9.37 6.57 0.59
C PRO A 48 -9.03 5.93 -0.76
N LEU A 49 -7.78 6.05 -1.22
CA LEU A 49 -7.34 5.40 -2.46
C LEU A 49 -7.39 3.87 -2.34
N LEU A 50 -6.89 3.31 -1.24
CA LEU A 50 -6.92 1.86 -1.02
C LEU A 50 -8.35 1.30 -0.91
N ARG A 51 -9.30 2.07 -0.35
CA ARG A 51 -10.72 1.68 -0.27
C ARG A 51 -11.40 1.65 -1.65
N MET A 52 -11.14 2.67 -2.47
CA MET A 52 -11.84 2.88 -3.74
C MET A 52 -11.31 2.02 -4.88
N ASP A 53 -10.01 1.72 -4.88
CA ASP A 53 -9.34 1.06 -5.99
C ASP A 53 -9.63 -0.45 -6.04
N LEU A 54 -10.14 -0.93 -7.18
CA LEU A 54 -10.53 -2.32 -7.39
C LEU A 54 -9.35 -3.30 -7.37
N ARG A 55 -8.11 -2.82 -7.52
CA ARG A 55 -6.92 -3.69 -7.41
C ARG A 55 -6.79 -4.36 -6.05
N TRP A 56 -7.37 -3.75 -5.01
CA TRP A 56 -7.34 -4.27 -3.65
C TRP A 56 -8.61 -5.04 -3.26
N ASP A 57 -9.53 -5.26 -4.20
CA ASP A 57 -10.74 -6.05 -3.96
C ASP A 57 -10.45 -7.43 -3.36
N PRO A 58 -9.39 -8.19 -3.79
CA PRO A 58 -9.03 -9.46 -3.15
C PRO A 58 -8.59 -9.35 -1.68
N LEU A 59 -8.20 -8.15 -1.22
CA LEU A 59 -7.79 -7.90 0.16
C LEU A 59 -8.95 -7.38 1.01
N ARG A 60 -10.06 -6.96 0.39
CA ARG A 60 -11.11 -6.15 1.02
C ARG A 60 -11.76 -6.82 2.22
N ASP A 61 -11.97 -8.14 2.18
CA ASP A 61 -12.58 -8.89 3.28
C ASP A 61 -11.56 -9.39 4.31
N ARG A 62 -10.28 -9.08 4.15
CA ARG A 62 -9.24 -9.57 5.05
C ARG A 62 -9.13 -8.70 6.31
N PRO A 63 -9.04 -9.31 7.52
CA PRO A 63 -8.92 -8.57 8.77
C PRO A 63 -7.69 -7.67 8.88
N ASP A 64 -6.55 -8.10 8.34
CA ASP A 64 -5.29 -7.35 8.36
C ASP A 64 -5.32 -6.11 7.46
N PHE A 65 -5.97 -6.22 6.30
CA PHE A 65 -6.22 -5.09 5.41
C PHE A 65 -7.22 -4.12 6.02
N GLN A 66 -8.28 -4.60 6.67
CA GLN A 66 -9.23 -3.74 7.38
C GLN A 66 -8.57 -2.98 8.54
N ALA A 67 -7.72 -3.65 9.33
CA ALA A 67 -6.93 -3.00 10.37
C ALA A 67 -6.05 -1.88 9.80
N LEU A 68 -5.35 -2.15 8.69
CA LEU A 68 -4.55 -1.16 7.98
C LEU A 68 -5.35 0.10 7.59
N LEU A 69 -6.60 -0.07 7.16
CA LEU A 69 -7.48 1.05 6.77
C LEU A 69 -8.02 1.86 7.96
N THR A 70 -7.85 1.39 9.19
CA THR A 70 -8.29 2.07 10.42
C THR A 70 -7.17 2.76 11.17
N GLU A 71 -5.90 2.44 10.88
CA GLU A 71 -4.74 3.01 11.57
C GLU A 71 -4.43 4.47 11.19
N GLU A 72 -4.92 4.94 10.04
CA GLU A 72 -4.81 6.34 9.58
C GLU A 72 -6.15 7.10 9.72
N GLY A 73 -6.90 6.78 10.78
CA GLY A 73 -8.15 7.46 11.17
C GLY A 73 -7.94 8.54 12.21
#